data_AF-A0A074MYI8-F1
#
_entry.id   AF-A0A074MYI8-F1
#
_cell.length_a   1.000
_cell.length_b   1.000
_cell.length_c   1.000
_cell.angle_alpha   90.00
_cell.angle_beta   90.00
_cell.angle_gamma   90.00
#
_symmetry.space_group_name_H-M   'P 1'
#
loop_
_entity.id
_entity.type
_entity.pdbx_description
1 polymer ?
#
loop_
_entity_poly.entity_id
_entity_poly.type
_entity_poly.pdbx_seq_one_letter_code
_entity_poly.pdbx_strand_id
1 'polypeptide(L)'
;MDEKPAIEVPETLGEEIGGQGKAYFDDVVIDNILDALLELSAAVWTYHDRVTVLETVLAEKGIEVSGAIEAHVPEPEEIARREKERMALVNRVFGAFLRRPTPRGPAGLAAQPQTGDDT
;
A
#
# COMPACT_ATOMS: atom_id res chain seq x y z
N MET A 1 22.59 -32.77 -24.72
CA MET A 1 21.67 -32.64 -23.57
C MET A 1 22.30 -31.60 -22.69
N ASP A 2 21.87 -30.34 -22.83
CA ASP A 2 22.39 -29.23 -22.03
C ASP A 2 21.73 -29.27 -20.66
N GLU A 3 22.52 -29.62 -19.66
CA GLU A 3 22.11 -29.66 -18.26
C GLU A 3 21.85 -28.22 -17.81
N LYS A 4 20.58 -27.90 -17.54
CA LYS A 4 20.16 -26.60 -17.01
C LYS A 4 20.86 -26.40 -15.67
N PRO A 5 21.60 -25.29 -15.45
CA PRO A 5 22.23 -25.05 -14.15
C PRO A 5 21.13 -25.00 -13.09
N ALA A 6 21.33 -25.77 -12.02
CA ALA A 6 20.46 -25.74 -10.85
C ALA A 6 20.47 -24.30 -10.31
N ILE A 7 19.33 -23.62 -10.38
CA ILE A 7 19.16 -22.33 -9.73
C ILE A 7 19.11 -22.66 -8.24
N GLU A 8 20.21 -22.41 -7.54
CA GLU A 8 20.24 -22.45 -6.08
C GLU A 8 19.36 -21.32 -5.56
N VAL A 9 18.14 -21.67 -5.18
CA VAL A 9 17.21 -20.78 -4.49
C VAL A 9 17.65 -20.70 -3.03
N PRO A 10 18.03 -19.52 -2.52
CA PRO A 10 18.37 -19.36 -1.11
C PRO A 10 17.21 -19.82 -0.23
N GLU A 11 17.48 -20.54 0.85
CA GLU A 11 16.45 -21.04 1.78
C GLU A 11 15.55 -19.92 2.35
N THR A 12 16.06 -18.69 2.38
CA THR A 12 15.35 -17.50 2.87
C THR A 12 14.39 -16.88 1.84
N LEU A 13 14.39 -17.34 0.59
CA LEU A 13 13.55 -16.79 -0.46
C LEU A 13 12.09 -17.20 -0.22
N GLY A 14 11.25 -16.23 0.15
CA GLY A 14 9.84 -16.47 0.54
C GLY A 14 9.54 -16.24 2.03
N GLU A 15 10.55 -16.15 2.89
CA GLU A 15 10.37 -15.66 4.27
C GLU A 15 10.01 -14.17 4.30
N GLU A 16 10.28 -13.43 3.22
CA GLU A 16 9.99 -11.99 3.12
C GLU A 16 8.48 -11.68 3.08
N ILE A 17 7.64 -12.67 2.74
CA ILE A 17 6.18 -12.51 2.63
C ILE A 17 5.45 -12.97 3.92
N GLY A 18 6.14 -13.65 4.86
CA GLY A 18 5.54 -14.20 6.08
C GLY A 18 6.41 -14.24 7.34
N GLY A 19 7.65 -13.74 7.27
CA GLY A 19 8.64 -13.68 8.35
C GLY A 19 8.79 -12.27 8.96
N GLN A 20 9.83 -12.03 9.76
CA GLN A 20 10.02 -10.80 10.56
C GLN A 20 10.32 -9.51 9.76
N GLY A 21 10.44 -9.56 8.42
CA GLY A 21 10.86 -8.44 7.59
C GLY A 21 12.37 -8.25 7.56
N LYS A 22 12.88 -7.36 6.68
CA LYS A 22 14.32 -7.04 6.63
C LYS A 22 14.66 -6.03 7.72
N ALA A 23 15.61 -6.37 8.58
CA ALA A 23 16.10 -5.43 9.58
C ALA A 23 17.16 -4.50 8.95
N TYR A 24 16.86 -3.21 8.84
CA TYR A 24 17.79 -2.17 8.36
C TYR A 24 18.38 -1.37 9.53
N PHE A 25 17.71 -1.32 10.68
CA PHE A 25 18.07 -0.56 11.88
C PHE A 25 17.72 -1.32 13.17
N ASP A 26 18.26 -0.85 14.30
CA ASP A 26 18.00 -1.46 15.63
C ASP A 26 16.57 -1.19 16.16
N ASP A 27 15.83 -0.26 15.55
CA ASP A 27 14.44 0.06 15.90
C ASP A 27 13.48 -0.53 14.87
N VAL A 28 12.76 -1.57 15.30
CA VAL A 28 11.75 -2.30 14.51
C VAL A 28 10.65 -1.37 13.96
N VAL A 29 10.34 -0.25 14.62
CA VAL A 29 9.38 0.73 14.11
C VAL A 29 9.94 1.45 12.88
N ILE A 30 11.21 1.81 12.90
CA ILE A 30 11.88 2.49 11.78
C ILE A 30 11.97 1.53 10.58
N ASP A 31 12.31 0.26 10.82
CA ASP A 31 12.37 -0.75 9.76
C ASP A 31 11.02 -1.01 9.10
N ASN A 32 9.96 -1.15 9.90
CA ASN A 32 8.61 -1.30 9.37
C ASN A 32 8.15 -0.08 8.54
N ILE A 33 8.59 1.14 8.90
CA ILE A 33 8.31 2.35 8.12
C ILE A 33 9.08 2.32 6.80
N LEU A 34 10.35 1.90 6.81
CA LEU A 34 11.14 1.77 5.59
C LEU A 34 10.56 0.71 4.64
N ASP A 35 10.19 -0.46 5.15
CA ASP A 35 9.56 -1.51 4.36
C ASP A 35 8.24 -1.02 3.74
N ALA A 36 7.38 -0.36 4.53
CA ALA A 36 6.16 0.25 4.00
C ALA A 36 6.42 1.33 2.93
N LEU A 37 7.50 2.11 3.07
CA LEU A 37 7.87 3.13 2.09
C LEU A 37 8.39 2.51 0.78
N LEU A 38 9.18 1.43 0.88
CA LEU A 38 9.66 0.66 -0.27
C LEU A 38 8.49 0.04 -1.03
N GLU A 39 7.58 -0.62 -0.32
CA GLU A 39 6.37 -1.20 -0.91
C GLU A 39 5.48 -0.14 -1.57
N LEU A 40 5.27 1.00 -0.89
CA LEU A 40 4.50 2.11 -1.45
C LEU A 40 5.15 2.64 -2.72
N SER A 41 6.47 2.77 -2.75
CA SER A 41 7.22 3.25 -3.91
C SER A 41 7.09 2.28 -5.10
N ALA A 42 7.15 0.97 -4.85
CA ALA A 42 6.92 -0.06 -5.87
C ALA A 42 5.48 -0.02 -6.41
N ALA A 43 4.50 0.17 -5.54
CA ALA A 43 3.10 0.33 -5.93
C ALA A 43 2.89 1.59 -6.78
N VAL A 44 3.46 2.73 -6.39
CA VAL A 44 3.41 3.98 -7.15
C VAL A 44 4.02 3.81 -8.54
N TRP A 45 5.19 3.16 -8.64
CA TRP A 45 5.80 2.85 -9.93
C TRP A 45 4.90 1.99 -10.81
N THR A 46 4.27 0.96 -10.24
CA THR A 46 3.34 0.09 -10.99
C THR A 46 2.16 0.89 -11.55
N TYR A 47 1.63 1.85 -10.80
CA TYR A 47 0.58 2.75 -11.30
C TYR A 47 1.10 3.67 -12.40
N HIS A 48 2.28 4.26 -12.23
CA HIS A 48 2.91 5.11 -13.22
C HIS A 48 3.14 4.34 -14.54
N ASP A 49 3.73 3.15 -14.48
CA ASP A 49 3.97 2.28 -15.64
C ASP A 49 2.66 1.95 -16.38
N ARG A 50 1.59 1.63 -15.64
CA ARG A 50 0.27 1.40 -16.24
C ARG A 50 -0.30 2.63 -16.96
N VAL A 51 -0.04 3.84 -16.46
CA VAL A 51 -0.44 5.09 -17.14
C VAL A 51 0.38 5.27 -18.42
N THR A 52 1.69 5.06 -18.38
CA THR A 52 2.55 5.11 -19.57
C THR A 52 2.11 4.11 -20.65
N VAL A 53 1.80 2.87 -20.24
CA VAL A 53 1.26 1.85 -21.15
C VAL A 53 -0.11 2.25 -21.69
N LEU A 54 -0.99 2.83 -20.87
CA LEU A 54 -2.30 3.32 -21.32
C LEU A 54 -2.15 4.40 -22.39
N GLU A 55 -1.28 5.38 -22.19
CA GLU A 55 -1.01 6.42 -23.19
C GLU A 55 -0.46 5.83 -24.49
N THR A 56 0.46 4.88 -24.39
CA THR A 56 1.03 4.16 -25.55
C THR A 56 -0.06 3.42 -26.33
N VAL A 57 -0.91 2.64 -25.64
CA VAL A 57 -2.01 1.89 -26.27
C VAL A 57 -3.05 2.83 -26.92
N LEU A 58 -3.27 4.01 -26.34
CA LEU A 58 -4.15 5.02 -26.93
C LEU A 58 -3.54 5.63 -28.20
N ALA A 59 -2.25 5.97 -28.17
CA ALA A 59 -1.50 6.48 -29.33
C ALA A 59 -1.46 5.44 -30.47
N GLU A 60 -1.23 4.16 -30.18
CA GLU A 60 -1.31 3.07 -31.17
C GLU A 60 -2.69 2.96 -31.84
N LYS A 61 -3.74 3.41 -31.15
CA LYS A 61 -5.12 3.50 -31.68
C LYS A 61 -5.42 4.84 -32.36
N GLY A 62 -4.43 5.71 -32.51
CA GLY A 62 -4.54 7.05 -33.10
C GLY A 62 -5.13 8.10 -32.17
N ILE A 63 -5.16 7.85 -30.85
CA ILE A 63 -5.65 8.79 -29.84
C ILE A 63 -4.46 9.37 -29.08
N GLU A 64 -3.98 10.53 -29.51
CA GLU A 64 -2.86 11.24 -28.88
C GLU A 64 -3.33 11.99 -27.62
N VAL A 65 -3.05 11.43 -26.44
CA VAL A 65 -3.54 11.98 -25.16
C VAL A 65 -2.48 12.70 -24.32
N SER A 66 -1.18 12.46 -24.53
CA SER A 66 -0.14 12.97 -23.62
C SER A 66 -0.18 14.49 -23.48
N GLY A 67 -0.28 15.24 -24.58
CA GLY A 67 -0.42 16.70 -24.52
C GLY A 67 -1.74 17.17 -23.90
N ALA A 68 -2.82 16.40 -24.08
CA ALA A 68 -4.13 16.72 -23.53
C ALA A 68 -4.20 16.49 -22.01
N ILE A 69 -3.49 15.47 -21.50
CA ILE A 69 -3.36 15.19 -20.06
C ILE A 69 -2.67 16.37 -19.36
N GLU A 70 -1.52 16.83 -19.89
CA GLU A 70 -0.77 17.95 -19.31
C GLU A 70 -1.53 19.29 -19.38
N ALA A 71 -2.34 19.48 -20.43
CA ALA A 71 -3.16 20.68 -20.60
C ALA A 71 -4.51 20.60 -19.86
N HIS A 72 -4.85 19.47 -19.25
CA HIS A 72 -6.18 19.28 -18.66
C HIS A 72 -6.37 20.15 -17.41
N VAL A 73 -7.37 21.04 -17.50
CA VAL A 73 -7.84 21.84 -16.36
C VAL A 73 -9.19 21.26 -15.92
N PRO A 74 -9.27 20.64 -14.72
CA PRO A 74 -10.51 20.08 -14.23
C PRO A 74 -11.50 21.16 -13.81
N GLU A 75 -12.79 20.92 -14.07
CA GLU A 75 -13.88 21.81 -13.65
C GLU A 75 -14.13 21.75 -12.13
N PRO A 76 -14.76 22.76 -11.52
CA PRO A 76 -14.99 22.82 -10.08
C PRO A 76 -15.68 21.57 -9.49
N GLU A 77 -16.65 21.01 -10.22
CA GLU A 77 -17.37 19.79 -9.81
C GLU A 77 -16.44 18.57 -9.78
N GLU A 78 -15.54 18.47 -10.76
CA GLU A 78 -14.57 17.39 -10.84
C GLU A 78 -13.51 17.50 -9.74
N ILE A 79 -13.03 18.71 -9.45
CA ILE A 79 -12.12 18.96 -8.32
C ILE A 79 -12.75 18.48 -7.01
N ALA A 80 -14.01 18.86 -6.75
CA ALA A 80 -14.72 18.44 -5.54
C ALA A 80 -14.90 16.92 -5.45
N ARG A 81 -15.21 16.25 -6.57
CA ARG A 81 -15.29 14.78 -6.63
C ARG A 81 -13.94 14.12 -6.32
N ARG A 82 -12.88 14.56 -7.00
CA ARG A 82 -11.52 14.03 -6.82
C ARG A 82 -11.01 14.25 -5.40
N GLU A 83 -11.32 15.38 -4.78
CA GLU A 83 -10.97 15.66 -3.39
C GLU A 83 -11.62 14.67 -2.43
N LYS A 84 -12.90 14.36 -2.62
CA LYS A 84 -13.62 13.35 -1.82
C LYS A 84 -12.99 11.97 -1.97
N GLU A 85 -12.65 11.57 -3.19
CA GLU A 85 -11.99 10.29 -3.47
C GLU A 85 -10.61 10.21 -2.84
N ARG A 86 -9.81 11.28 -2.97
CA ARG A 86 -8.48 11.40 -2.35
C ARG A 86 -8.58 11.30 -0.83
N MET A 87 -9.52 11.99 -0.21
CA MET A 87 -9.74 11.93 1.24
C MET A 87 -10.19 10.54 1.69
N ALA A 88 -11.03 9.86 0.93
CA ALA A 88 -11.41 8.47 1.22
C ALA A 88 -10.20 7.52 1.17
N LEU A 89 -9.31 7.70 0.19
CA LEU A 89 -8.07 6.93 0.08
C LEU A 89 -7.14 7.21 1.26
N VAL A 90 -6.87 8.48 1.56
CA VAL A 90 -6.02 8.90 2.69
C VAL A 90 -6.55 8.33 4.00
N ASN A 91 -7.85 8.42 4.26
CA ASN A 91 -8.45 7.88 5.48
C ASN A 91 -8.34 6.36 5.55
N ARG A 92 -8.43 5.64 4.42
CA ARG A 92 -8.25 4.18 4.39
C ARG A 92 -6.81 3.78 4.68
N VAL A 93 -5.85 4.47 4.07
CA VAL A 93 -4.41 4.16 4.18
C VAL A 93 -3.87 4.57 5.54
N PHE A 94 -4.10 5.82 5.94
CA PHE A 94 -3.47 6.40 7.14
C PHE A 94 -4.37 6.37 8.38
N GLY A 95 -5.68 6.16 8.23
CA GLY A 95 -6.59 6.06 9.38
C GLY A 95 -6.25 4.89 10.30
N ALA A 96 -5.55 3.87 9.79
CA ALA A 96 -5.02 2.77 10.58
C ALA A 96 -4.02 3.22 11.65
N PHE A 97 -3.20 4.23 11.38
CA PHE A 97 -2.20 4.78 12.31
C PHE A 97 -2.81 5.66 13.40
N LEU A 98 -4.03 6.18 13.19
CA LEU A 98 -4.75 6.99 14.17
C LEU A 98 -5.52 6.15 15.20
N ARG A 99 -5.63 4.83 14.98
CA ARG A 99 -6.26 3.92 15.95
C ARG A 99 -5.33 3.76 17.15
N ARG A 100 -5.82 4.11 18.34
CA ARG A 100 -5.13 3.74 19.59
C ARG A 100 -5.23 2.22 19.77
N PRO A 101 -4.12 1.48 19.84
CA PRO A 101 -4.17 0.08 20.20
C PRO A 101 -4.76 -0.03 21.61
N THR A 102 -5.82 -0.82 21.79
CA THR A 102 -6.19 -1.28 23.13
C THR A 102 -5.04 -2.16 23.64
N PRO A 103 -4.53 -1.94 24.86
CA PRO A 103 -3.42 -2.74 25.39
C PRO A 103 -3.80 -4.22 25.37
N ARG A 104 -3.07 -5.03 24.60
CA ARG A 104 -3.15 -6.50 24.69
C ARG A 104 -2.32 -6.93 25.90
N GLY A 105 -2.88 -6.73 27.08
CA GLY A 105 -2.31 -7.08 28.38
C GLY A 105 -3.42 -7.28 29.40
N PRO A 106 -3.13 -7.78 30.62
CA PRO A 106 -4.16 -8.19 31.59
C PRO A 106 -5.16 -7.06 31.95
N ALA A 107 -4.76 -5.79 31.80
CA ALA A 107 -5.65 -4.64 31.99
C ALA A 107 -6.76 -4.52 30.92
N GLY A 108 -6.57 -5.05 29.71
CA GLY A 108 -7.57 -5.04 28.63
C GLY A 108 -8.68 -6.07 28.81
N LEU A 109 -8.44 -7.16 29.55
CA LEU A 109 -9.46 -8.15 29.92
C LEU A 109 -10.33 -7.69 31.10
N ALA A 110 -9.79 -6.84 31.99
CA ALA A 110 -10.51 -6.36 33.18
C ALA A 110 -11.60 -5.32 32.87
N ALA A 111 -11.60 -4.74 31.67
CA ALA A 111 -12.50 -3.65 31.27
C ALA A 111 -13.74 -4.10 30.49
N GLN A 112 -13.98 -5.40 30.31
CA GLN A 112 -15.27 -5.86 29.80
C GLN A 112 -16.29 -5.83 30.95
N PRO A 113 -17.38 -5.03 30.86
CA PRO A 113 -18.46 -5.15 31.81
C PRO A 113 -19.02 -6.56 31.67
N GLN A 114 -18.91 -7.34 32.74
CA GLN A 114 -19.64 -8.59 32.90
C GLN A 114 -21.12 -8.23 32.68
N THR A 115 -21.69 -8.56 31.53
CA THR A 115 -23.13 -8.64 31.36
C THR A 115 -23.58 -9.75 32.30
N GLY A 116 -23.90 -9.36 33.53
CA GLY A 116 -24.53 -10.21 34.52
C GLY A 116 -25.87 -10.65 33.97
N ASP A 117 -25.92 -11.91 33.57
CA ASP A 117 -27.12 -12.71 33.54
C ASP A 117 -27.59 -12.98 34.97
N ASP A 118 -28.89 -13.26 35.11
CA ASP A 118 -29.61 -13.77 36.29
C ASP A 118 -29.89 -12.83 37.48
N THR A 119 -31.06 -12.17 37.46
CA THR A 119 -32.33 -12.63 38.10
C THR A 119 -33.27 -11.45 38.37
#